data_AF-A0A1A1Y576-F1
#
_entry.id   AF-A0A1A1Y576-F1
#
_cell.length_a   1.000
_cell.length_b   1.000
_cell.length_c   1.000
_cell.angle_alpha   90.00
_cell.angle_beta   90.00
_cell.angle_gamma   90.00
#
_symmetry.space_group_name_H-M   'P 1'
#
loop_
_entity.id
_entity.type
_entity.pdbx_description
1 polymer ?
#
loop_
_entity_poly.entity_id
_entity_poly.type
_entity_poly.pdbx_seq_one_letter_code
_entity_poly.pdbx_strand_id
1 'polypeptide(L)'
;MSDQLARRAKIRAFRAGRYILIVASGDLPTPGYDADIEPSPLRIFPQQYNLLQRRRPGMWPQVLTPYTYGELFVYPEDQSMVTVHHADGQDDVEIEPAGLDLAAFTNAVSSSQESIGAVDEATGTSSRLSFDEAFADALANLPVHEPSHPDELTSVKVTEVGALFGGIAGFRHLYVKVQSTTA
;
A
#
# COMPACT_ATOMS: atom_id res chain seq x y z
N MET A 1 10.35 6.25 19.59
CA MET A 1 9.03 6.91 19.61
C MET A 1 8.01 5.82 19.90
N SER A 2 7.04 6.05 20.77
CA SER A 2 6.02 5.04 21.11
C SER A 2 4.83 5.23 20.19
N ASP A 3 4.71 4.36 19.19
CA ASP A 3 3.56 4.32 18.30
C ASP A 3 2.35 3.78 19.09
N GLN A 4 1.22 4.47 18.99
CA GLN A 4 -0.02 4.11 19.66
C GLN A 4 -1.09 3.84 18.62
N LEU A 5 -2.03 2.94 18.91
CA LEU A 5 -3.18 2.74 18.03
C LEU A 5 -4.03 4.03 17.97
N ALA A 6 -4.46 4.42 16.77
CA ALA A 6 -5.35 5.57 16.58
C ALA A 6 -6.81 5.16 16.76
N ARG A 7 -7.65 6.14 17.09
CA ARG A 7 -9.11 5.97 17.05
C ARG A 7 -9.61 6.03 15.61
N ARG A 8 -10.71 5.32 15.34
CA ARG A 8 -11.36 5.33 14.03
C ARG A 8 -12.82 5.72 14.16
N ALA A 9 -13.31 6.47 13.18
CA ALA A 9 -14.73 6.62 12.90
C ALA A 9 -15.17 5.55 11.89
N LYS A 10 -14.41 5.38 10.81
CA LYS A 10 -14.72 4.42 9.73
C LYS A 10 -13.45 3.88 9.10
N ILE A 11 -13.45 2.59 8.78
CA ILE A 11 -12.43 1.92 7.96
C ILE A 11 -13.14 1.32 6.73
N ARG A 12 -12.51 1.40 5.57
CA ARG A 12 -12.94 0.78 4.30
C ARG A 12 -11.75 0.11 3.64
N ALA A 13 -11.98 -0.96 2.91
CA ALA A 13 -10.96 -1.63 2.11
C ALA A 13 -11.46 -1.79 0.68
N PHE A 14 -10.57 -1.59 -0.31
CA PHE A 14 -10.89 -1.74 -1.73
C PHE A 14 -9.88 -2.62 -2.43
N ARG A 15 -10.35 -3.53 -3.28
CA ARG A 15 -9.52 -4.41 -4.11
C ARG A 15 -9.17 -3.74 -5.44
N ALA A 16 -7.88 -3.69 -5.77
CA ALA A 16 -7.37 -3.29 -7.07
C ALA A 16 -6.31 -4.30 -7.54
N GLY A 17 -6.73 -5.32 -8.29
CA GLY A 17 -5.88 -6.46 -8.65
C GLY A 17 -5.33 -7.17 -7.40
N ARG A 18 -4.02 -7.41 -7.37
CA ARG A 18 -3.31 -8.00 -6.20
C ARG A 18 -3.14 -7.07 -5.00
N TYR A 19 -3.63 -5.83 -5.08
CA TYR A 19 -3.50 -4.83 -4.03
C TYR A 19 -4.82 -4.61 -3.31
N ILE A 20 -4.74 -4.23 -2.04
CA ILE A 20 -5.83 -3.60 -1.30
C ILE A 20 -5.45 -2.17 -0.93
N LEU A 21 -6.40 -1.25 -1.07
CA LEU A 21 -6.33 0.08 -0.46
C LEU A 21 -7.13 0.05 0.84
N ILE A 22 -6.47 0.23 1.98
CA ILE A 22 -7.14 0.41 3.27
C ILE A 22 -7.26 1.91 3.51
N VAL A 23 -8.47 2.40 3.81
CA VAL A 23 -8.75 3.80 4.12
C VAL A 23 -9.37 3.90 5.50
N ALA A 24 -8.74 4.67 6.38
CA ALA A 24 -9.25 4.99 7.70
C ALA A 24 -9.58 6.48 7.82
N SER A 25 -10.61 6.78 8.60
CA SER A 25 -10.98 8.13 8.98
C SER A 25 -11.34 8.17 10.46
N GLY A 26 -11.15 9.32 11.09
CA GLY A 26 -11.45 9.52 12.50
C GLY A 26 -10.91 10.85 12.99
N ASP A 27 -10.64 10.92 14.28
CA ASP A 27 -10.13 12.12 14.93
C ASP A 27 -8.83 11.82 15.69
N LEU A 28 -7.83 12.65 15.45
CA LEU A 28 -6.58 12.67 16.21
C LEU A 28 -6.68 13.66 17.36
N PRO A 29 -5.98 13.42 18.50
CA PRO A 29 -6.05 14.29 19.67
C PRO A 29 -5.65 15.75 19.37
N THR A 30 -4.67 15.94 18.48
CA THR A 30 -4.16 17.25 18.05
C THR A 30 -3.62 17.18 16.61
N PRO A 31 -3.35 18.32 15.94
CA PRO A 31 -2.62 18.33 14.66
C PRO A 31 -1.16 17.86 14.75
N GLY A 32 -0.68 17.66 15.99
CA GLY A 32 0.63 17.11 16.29
C GLY A 32 0.72 15.59 16.16
N TYR A 33 -0.29 14.95 15.58
CA TYR A 33 -0.28 13.54 15.25
C TYR A 33 -0.51 13.34 13.74
N ASP A 34 0.08 12.27 13.21
CA ASP A 34 -0.23 11.68 11.93
C ASP A 34 -1.00 10.39 12.14
N ALA A 35 -1.94 10.09 11.25
CA ALA A 35 -2.48 8.74 11.12
C ALA A 35 -1.59 7.92 10.18
N ASP A 36 -1.45 6.64 10.47
CA ASP A 36 -0.63 5.73 9.69
C ASP A 36 -1.25 4.32 9.70
N ILE A 37 -1.00 3.51 8.67
CA ILE A 37 -1.45 2.12 8.62
C ILE A 37 -0.25 1.26 8.30
N GLU A 38 0.05 0.29 9.16
CA GLU A 38 1.21 -0.58 8.95
C GLU A 38 0.84 -2.05 9.10
N PRO A 39 1.54 -2.97 8.41
CA PRO A 39 1.42 -4.40 8.69
C PRO A 39 1.68 -4.69 10.16
N SER A 40 0.80 -5.47 10.77
CA SER A 40 1.01 -5.99 12.12
C SER A 40 2.32 -6.79 12.16
N PRO A 41 3.17 -6.60 13.19
CA PRO A 41 4.41 -7.35 13.33
C PRO A 41 4.16 -8.84 13.62
N LEU A 42 2.93 -9.22 13.92
CA LEU A 42 2.52 -10.61 14.08
C LEU A 42 2.58 -11.30 12.72
N ARG A 43 3.35 -12.39 12.64
CA ARG A 43 3.43 -13.24 11.44
C ARG A 43 2.23 -14.18 11.40
N ILE A 44 1.11 -13.67 10.94
CA ILE A 44 -0.16 -14.39 10.79
C ILE A 44 -0.67 -14.27 9.37
N PHE A 45 -1.42 -15.28 8.93
CA PHE A 45 -2.03 -15.31 7.61
C PHE A 45 -3.57 -15.34 7.73
N PRO A 46 -4.31 -14.47 7.03
CA PRO A 46 -3.79 -13.38 6.20
C PRO A 46 -3.15 -12.27 7.05
N GLN A 47 -2.33 -11.41 6.41
CA GLN A 47 -1.66 -10.30 7.08
C GLN A 47 -2.69 -9.36 7.70
N GLN A 48 -2.49 -8.95 8.95
CA GLN A 48 -3.35 -7.96 9.61
C GLN A 48 -2.63 -6.62 9.67
N TYR A 49 -3.37 -5.53 9.90
CA TYR A 49 -2.82 -4.18 9.88
C TYR A 49 -3.13 -3.42 11.17
N ASN A 50 -2.27 -2.48 11.54
CA ASN A 50 -2.45 -1.60 12.68
C ASN A 50 -2.68 -0.18 12.18
N LEU A 51 -3.75 0.45 12.63
CA LEU A 51 -4.01 1.88 12.47
C LEU A 51 -3.34 2.62 13.64
N LEU A 52 -2.32 3.40 13.32
CA LEU A 52 -1.44 4.06 14.29
C LEU A 52 -1.63 5.58 14.27
N GLN A 53 -1.35 6.20 15.41
CA GLN A 53 -1.14 7.64 15.54
C GLN A 53 0.32 7.91 15.89
N ARG A 54 0.99 8.73 15.08
CA ARG A 54 2.41 9.05 15.22
C ARG A 54 2.59 10.50 15.63
N ARG A 55 3.30 10.72 16.73
CA ARG A 55 3.50 12.09 17.24
C ARG A 55 4.54 12.84 16.41
N ARG A 56 4.14 14.00 15.90
CA ARG A 56 5.02 14.96 15.23
C ARG A 56 5.83 15.76 16.26
N PRO A 57 7.10 16.08 15.97
CA PRO A 57 7.86 17.01 16.79
C PRO A 57 7.25 18.42 16.71
N GLY A 58 7.34 19.19 17.80
CA GLY A 58 6.86 20.57 17.86
C GLY A 58 5.78 20.82 18.91
N MET A 59 5.31 22.06 18.95
CA MET A 59 4.23 22.51 19.81
C MET A 59 2.96 22.66 18.97
N TRP A 60 1.89 22.00 19.38
CA TRP A 60 0.65 21.92 18.61
C TRP A 60 -0.55 22.37 19.46
N PRO A 61 -1.54 23.03 18.86
CA PRO A 61 -2.76 23.41 19.56
C PRO A 61 -3.49 22.16 20.05
N GLN A 62 -4.12 22.26 21.22
CA GLN A 62 -4.87 21.16 21.83
C GLN A 62 -6.30 21.11 21.28
N VAL A 63 -6.43 20.84 19.98
CA VAL A 63 -7.70 20.78 19.26
C VAL A 63 -7.84 19.45 18.53
N LEU A 64 -9.00 18.80 18.71
CA LEU A 64 -9.32 17.57 18.00
C LEU A 64 -9.24 17.79 16.49
N THR A 65 -8.52 16.92 15.77
CA THR A 65 -8.21 17.11 14.35
C THR A 65 -8.71 15.93 13.54
N PRO A 66 -9.69 16.12 12.64
CA PRO A 66 -10.18 15.04 11.79
C PRO A 66 -9.09 14.61 10.80
N TYR A 67 -9.04 13.32 10.49
CA TYR A 67 -8.13 12.76 9.50
C TYR A 67 -8.87 11.85 8.53
N THR A 68 -8.29 11.73 7.34
CA THR A 68 -8.56 10.64 6.41
C THR A 68 -7.22 10.21 5.85
N TYR A 69 -6.89 8.94 6.00
CA TYR A 69 -5.63 8.34 5.62
C TYR A 69 -5.87 7.05 4.87
N GLY A 70 -5.06 6.75 3.87
CA GLY A 70 -5.17 5.49 3.16
C GLY A 70 -3.84 5.01 2.60
N GLU A 71 -3.68 3.70 2.57
CA GLU A 71 -2.43 3.05 2.19
C GLU A 71 -2.69 1.75 1.42
N LEU A 72 -1.81 1.48 0.46
CA LEU A 72 -1.85 0.33 -0.44
C LEU A 72 -0.96 -0.79 0.07
N PHE A 73 -1.46 -2.02 0.00
CA PHE A 73 -0.69 -3.21 0.35
C PHE A 73 -0.93 -4.31 -0.68
N VAL A 74 0.12 -5.08 -0.97
CA VAL A 74 -0.04 -6.39 -1.62
C VAL A 74 -0.80 -7.30 -0.67
N TYR A 75 -1.84 -7.96 -1.15
CA TYR A 75 -2.69 -8.80 -0.30
C TYR A 75 -3.29 -9.96 -1.08
N PRO A 76 -3.40 -11.17 -0.48
CA PRO A 76 -3.89 -12.35 -1.18
C PRO A 76 -5.25 -12.12 -1.85
N GLU A 77 -5.39 -12.61 -3.08
CA GLU A 77 -6.57 -12.37 -3.93
C GLU A 77 -7.78 -13.23 -3.53
N ASP A 78 -7.54 -14.35 -2.85
CA ASP A 78 -8.54 -15.29 -2.34
C ASP A 78 -9.27 -14.79 -1.08
N GLN A 79 -8.80 -13.68 -0.50
CA GLN A 79 -9.32 -13.11 0.73
C GLN A 79 -10.30 -11.97 0.45
N SER A 80 -11.51 -12.05 1.02
CA SER A 80 -12.54 -11.01 0.92
C SER A 80 -12.60 -10.08 2.13
N MET A 81 -11.79 -10.35 3.17
CA MET A 81 -11.75 -9.60 4.42
C MET A 81 -10.33 -9.19 4.77
N VAL A 82 -10.18 -8.07 5.46
CA VAL A 82 -8.93 -7.63 6.09
C VAL A 82 -9.17 -7.17 7.52
N THR A 83 -8.32 -7.61 8.45
CA THR A 83 -8.43 -7.20 9.86
C THR A 83 -7.54 -5.99 10.13
N VAL A 84 -8.11 -4.95 10.74
CA VAL A 84 -7.40 -3.73 11.13
C VAL A 84 -7.57 -3.47 12.63
N HIS A 85 -6.45 -3.42 13.36
CA HIS A 85 -6.38 -3.10 14.78
C HIS A 85 -6.33 -1.58 14.98
N HIS A 86 -7.08 -1.09 15.97
CA HIS A 86 -7.19 0.33 16.30
C HIS A 86 -7.42 0.50 17.81
N ALA A 87 -7.49 1.75 18.29
CA ALA A 87 -7.54 2.04 19.73
C ALA A 87 -8.76 1.39 20.43
N ASP A 88 -9.87 1.26 19.71
CA ASP A 88 -11.12 0.68 20.24
C ASP A 88 -11.23 -0.85 20.10
N GLY A 89 -10.22 -1.54 19.54
CA GLY A 89 -10.23 -2.98 19.30
C GLY A 89 -9.72 -3.36 17.91
N GLN A 90 -10.46 -4.22 17.22
CA GLN A 90 -10.17 -4.62 15.84
C GLN A 90 -11.47 -4.67 15.04
N ASP A 91 -11.36 -4.36 13.75
CA ASP A 91 -12.44 -4.53 12.78
C ASP A 91 -12.03 -5.55 11.72
N ASP A 92 -12.94 -6.47 11.39
CA ASP A 92 -12.87 -7.25 10.16
C ASP A 92 -13.63 -6.47 9.07
N VAL A 93 -12.89 -5.96 8.09
CA VAL A 93 -13.39 -5.08 7.04
C VAL A 93 -13.54 -5.85 5.74
N GLU A 94 -14.74 -5.81 5.16
CA GLU A 94 -14.99 -6.37 3.83
C GLU A 94 -14.22 -5.59 2.76
N ILE A 95 -13.57 -6.32 1.86
CA ILE A 95 -12.82 -5.75 0.76
C ILE A 95 -13.79 -5.54 -0.41
N GLU A 96 -14.20 -4.28 -0.61
CA GLU A 96 -15.08 -3.87 -1.70
C GLU A 96 -14.32 -3.89 -3.05
N PRO A 97 -14.96 -4.14 -4.19
CA PRO A 97 -14.33 -3.93 -5.49
C PRO A 97 -13.98 -2.45 -5.68
N ALA A 98 -12.83 -2.17 -6.32
CA ALA A 98 -12.48 -0.83 -6.76
C ALA A 98 -13.57 -0.27 -7.69
N GLY A 99 -14.27 0.77 -7.22
CA GLY A 99 -15.18 1.55 -8.05
C GLY A 99 -14.43 2.41 -9.08
N LEU A 100 -15.17 3.31 -9.76
CA LEU A 100 -14.60 4.22 -10.76
C LEU A 100 -13.41 5.05 -10.23
N ASP A 101 -13.43 5.38 -8.94
CA ASP A 101 -12.39 6.18 -8.28
C ASP A 101 -10.99 5.52 -8.28
N LEU A 102 -10.94 4.18 -8.35
CA LEU A 102 -9.69 3.41 -8.38
C LEU A 102 -9.45 2.71 -9.72
N ALA A 103 -10.36 2.85 -10.70
CA ALA A 103 -10.26 2.15 -11.98
C ALA A 103 -8.96 2.46 -12.73
N ALA A 104 -8.50 3.71 -12.70
CA ALA A 104 -7.23 4.10 -13.33
C ALA A 104 -6.02 3.41 -12.68
N PHE A 105 -6.03 3.28 -11.35
CA PHE A 105 -5.00 2.54 -10.63
C PHE A 105 -5.07 1.05 -10.96
N THR A 106 -6.27 0.44 -10.87
CA THR A 106 -6.49 -0.97 -11.23
C THR A 106 -5.97 -1.28 -12.63
N ASN A 107 -6.27 -0.44 -13.62
CA ASN A 107 -5.77 -0.62 -14.98
C ASN A 107 -4.23 -0.54 -15.06
N ALA A 108 -3.64 0.42 -14.33
CA ALA A 108 -2.19 0.55 -14.28
C ALA A 108 -1.53 -0.71 -13.69
N VAL A 109 -2.08 -1.29 -12.62
CA VAL A 109 -1.49 -2.46 -11.95
C VAL A 109 -1.92 -3.83 -12.53
N SER A 110 -3.03 -3.92 -13.25
CA SER A 110 -3.52 -5.17 -13.87
C SER A 110 -2.89 -5.47 -15.23
N SER A 111 -2.34 -4.46 -15.91
CA SER A 111 -1.73 -4.62 -17.24
C SER A 111 -0.46 -5.49 -17.30
N SER A 112 0.01 -6.02 -16.17
CA SER A 112 1.22 -6.87 -16.07
C SER A 112 0.95 -8.38 -16.18
N GLN A 113 -0.28 -8.83 -16.47
CA GLN A 113 -0.61 -10.28 -16.54
C GLN A 113 -1.01 -10.80 -17.93
N GLU A 114 -1.09 -9.95 -18.96
CA GLU A 114 -1.43 -10.38 -20.33
C GLU A 114 -0.29 -10.18 -21.32
N SER A 115 0.83 -10.88 -21.13
CA SER A 115 1.75 -11.16 -22.24
C SER A 115 2.22 -12.61 -22.20
N ILE A 116 1.76 -13.39 -23.17
CA ILE A 116 2.27 -14.72 -23.50
C ILE A 116 3.68 -14.54 -24.06
N GLY A 117 4.65 -14.53 -23.16
CA GLY A 117 6.08 -14.35 -23.42
C GLY A 117 6.73 -14.01 -22.08
N ALA A 118 7.53 -14.91 -21.53
CA ALA A 118 8.12 -14.83 -20.20
C ALA A 118 9.01 -13.59 -20.05
N VAL A 119 8.40 -12.46 -19.69
CA VAL A 119 9.12 -11.30 -19.17
C VAL A 119 8.56 -11.01 -17.80
N ASP A 120 9.43 -11.09 -16.81
CA ASP A 120 9.07 -10.93 -15.41
C ASP A 120 8.81 -9.45 -15.15
N GLU A 121 7.54 -9.10 -15.01
CA GLU A 121 7.11 -7.75 -14.74
C GLU A 121 6.60 -7.60 -13.31
N ALA A 122 6.97 -6.50 -12.68
CA ALA A 122 6.45 -6.12 -11.37
C ALA A 122 6.16 -4.62 -11.35
N THR A 123 5.18 -4.26 -10.53
CA THR A 123 4.86 -2.86 -10.24
C THR A 123 5.15 -2.61 -8.77
N GLY A 124 5.75 -1.46 -8.46
CA GLY A 124 5.90 -0.96 -7.10
C GLY A 124 5.28 0.41 -6.95
N THR A 125 4.96 0.79 -5.73
CA THR A 125 4.22 2.02 -5.42
C THR A 125 4.86 2.81 -4.27
N SER A 126 4.67 4.12 -4.27
CA SER A 126 5.07 5.02 -3.17
C SER A 126 4.00 6.07 -2.91
N SER A 127 3.52 6.14 -1.66
CA SER A 127 2.60 7.17 -1.16
C SER A 127 3.28 8.53 -0.92
N ARG A 128 4.62 8.54 -0.86
CA ARG A 128 5.45 9.75 -0.69
C ARG A 128 5.92 10.37 -2.00
N LEU A 129 5.51 9.80 -3.13
CA LEU A 129 5.94 10.19 -4.48
C LEU A 129 7.46 10.04 -4.67
N SER A 130 8.08 9.08 -3.98
CA SER A 130 9.51 8.79 -4.09
C SER A 130 9.74 7.70 -5.14
N PHE A 131 10.58 8.01 -6.12
CA PHE A 131 10.98 7.04 -7.14
C PHE A 131 11.75 5.87 -6.52
N ASP A 132 12.71 6.14 -5.62
CA ASP A 132 13.56 5.11 -5.02
C ASP A 132 12.73 4.11 -4.20
N GLU A 133 11.72 4.61 -3.48
CA GLU A 133 10.80 3.78 -2.69
C GLU A 133 9.93 2.90 -3.61
N ALA A 134 9.33 3.49 -4.64
CA ALA A 134 8.52 2.75 -5.59
C ALA A 134 9.34 1.73 -6.41
N PHE A 135 10.59 2.05 -6.74
CA PHE A 135 11.49 1.13 -7.44
C PHE A 135 11.94 -0.02 -6.55
N ALA A 136 12.27 0.24 -5.28
CA ALA A 136 12.61 -0.81 -4.32
C ALA A 136 11.41 -1.74 -4.05
N ASP A 137 10.20 -1.19 -3.92
CA ASP A 137 8.96 -1.95 -3.82
C ASP A 137 8.71 -2.81 -5.08
N ALA A 138 8.97 -2.25 -6.27
CA ALA A 138 8.83 -2.98 -7.54
C ALA A 138 9.81 -4.16 -7.62
N LEU A 139 11.06 -3.98 -7.17
CA LEU A 139 12.06 -5.04 -7.09
C LEU A 139 11.67 -6.14 -6.09
N ALA A 140 11.12 -5.77 -4.93
CA ALA A 140 10.66 -6.74 -3.93
C ALA A 140 9.46 -7.58 -4.43
N ASN A 141 8.67 -7.01 -5.35
CA ASN A 141 7.53 -7.67 -5.97
C ASN A 141 7.88 -8.51 -7.21
N LEU A 142 9.13 -8.50 -7.68
CA LEU A 142 9.57 -9.38 -8.77
C LEU A 142 9.47 -10.85 -8.33
N PRO A 143 9.04 -11.75 -9.22
CA PRO A 143 9.08 -13.18 -8.95
C PRO A 143 10.52 -13.59 -8.64
N VAL A 144 10.72 -14.29 -7.53
CA VAL A 144 12.02 -14.80 -7.13
C VAL A 144 12.39 -15.92 -8.11
N HIS A 145 13.33 -15.64 -9.00
CA HIS A 145 13.96 -16.67 -9.81
C HIS A 145 15.12 -17.27 -9.03
N GLU A 146 15.18 -18.59 -8.96
CA GLU A 146 16.40 -19.27 -8.57
C GLU A 146 17.42 -19.04 -9.68
N PRO A 147 18.56 -18.38 -9.40
CA PRO A 147 19.59 -18.21 -10.42
C PRO A 147 20.08 -19.59 -10.82
N SER A 148 20.07 -19.86 -12.13
CA SER A 148 20.59 -21.11 -12.68
C SER A 148 22.05 -21.28 -12.29
N HIS A 149 22.82 -20.18 -12.26
CA HIS A 149 24.23 -20.14 -11.89
C HIS A 149 24.52 -18.93 -10.98
N PRO A 150 25.46 -19.02 -10.02
CA PRO A 150 25.73 -17.95 -9.04
C PRO A 150 26.22 -16.62 -9.64
N ASP A 151 26.70 -16.63 -10.89
CA ASP A 151 27.21 -15.45 -11.61
C ASP A 151 26.20 -14.88 -12.63
N GLU A 152 24.95 -15.32 -12.59
CA GLU A 152 23.90 -14.88 -13.52
C GLU A 152 23.51 -13.41 -13.26
N LEU A 153 23.57 -12.59 -14.32
CA LEU A 153 23.32 -11.15 -14.23
C LEU A 153 21.87 -10.84 -14.57
N THR A 154 21.09 -10.44 -13.57
CA THR A 154 19.72 -9.97 -13.78
C THR A 154 19.71 -8.49 -14.14
N SER A 155 19.30 -8.17 -15.37
CA SER A 155 19.06 -6.78 -15.78
C SER A 155 17.62 -6.40 -15.47
N VAL A 156 17.42 -5.33 -14.71
CA VAL A 156 16.08 -4.78 -14.44
C VAL A 156 15.93 -3.44 -15.15
N LYS A 157 14.88 -3.30 -15.96
CA LYS A 157 14.55 -2.08 -16.69
C LYS A 157 13.24 -1.50 -16.20
N VAL A 158 13.22 -0.19 -15.97
CA VAL A 158 11.97 0.55 -15.74
C VAL A 158 11.26 0.75 -17.07
N THR A 159 10.03 0.23 -17.18
CA THR A 159 9.20 0.32 -18.39
C THR A 159 8.22 1.48 -18.34
N GLU A 160 7.73 1.81 -17.16
CA GLU A 160 6.77 2.89 -16.96
C GLU A 160 7.00 3.57 -15.60
N VAL A 161 6.93 4.91 -15.59
CA VAL A 161 6.82 5.70 -14.36
C VAL A 161 5.59 6.56 -14.51
N GLY A 162 4.69 6.46 -13.54
CA GLY A 162 3.49 7.28 -13.51
C GLY A 162 3.18 7.73 -12.10
N ALA A 163 2.34 8.74 -12.00
CA ALA A 163 1.81 9.19 -10.72
C ALA A 163 0.30 9.39 -10.85
N LEU A 164 -0.42 8.96 -9.82
CA LEU A 164 -1.85 9.04 -9.72
C LEU A 164 -2.18 10.02 -8.59
N PHE A 165 -3.03 10.98 -8.91
CA PHE A 165 -3.45 12.03 -7.99
C PHE A 165 -4.97 12.11 -7.98
N GLY A 166 -5.55 12.15 -6.78
CA GLY A 166 -6.99 12.25 -6.58
C GLY A 166 -7.65 10.91 -6.28
N GLY A 167 -8.92 10.96 -5.88
CA GLY A 167 -9.69 9.80 -5.42
C GLY A 167 -9.98 9.84 -3.91
N ILE A 168 -10.28 8.67 -3.35
CA ILE A 168 -10.65 8.48 -1.95
C ILE A 168 -9.45 8.84 -1.05
N ALA A 169 -9.68 9.60 0.03
CA ALA A 169 -8.66 9.95 1.04
C ALA A 169 -7.47 10.79 0.53
N GLY A 170 -7.63 11.56 -0.55
CA GLY A 170 -6.52 12.35 -1.09
C GLY A 170 -5.41 11.48 -1.67
N PHE A 171 -5.78 10.33 -2.22
CA PHE A 171 -4.90 9.34 -2.83
C PHE A 171 -3.88 10.02 -3.76
N ARG A 172 -2.61 9.78 -3.45
CA ARG A 172 -1.46 10.22 -4.25
C ARG A 172 -0.42 9.11 -4.23
N HIS A 173 -0.16 8.50 -5.38
CA HIS A 173 0.82 7.43 -5.46
C HIS A 173 1.65 7.57 -6.73
N LEU A 174 2.97 7.46 -6.58
CA LEU A 174 3.86 7.20 -7.69
C LEU A 174 3.94 5.70 -7.87
N TYR A 175 3.80 5.22 -9.10
CA TYR A 175 3.98 3.82 -9.44
C TYR A 175 5.13 3.68 -10.45
N VAL A 176 5.92 2.62 -10.27
CA VAL A 176 7.02 2.26 -11.16
C VAL A 176 6.79 0.83 -11.62
N LYS A 177 6.78 0.62 -12.93
CA LYS A 177 6.79 -0.70 -13.53
C LYS A 177 8.21 -1.07 -13.91
N VAL A 178 8.61 -2.26 -13.51
CA VAL A 178 9.91 -2.84 -13.83
C VAL A 178 9.72 -4.16 -14.55
N GLN A 179 10.67 -4.46 -15.42
CA GLN A 179 10.76 -5.69 -16.16
C GLN A 179 12.17 -6.24 -15.95
N SER A 180 12.29 -7.47 -15.46
CA SER A 180 13.58 -8.15 -15.41
C SER A 180 13.80 -9.00 -16.65
N THR A 181 15.04 -9.02 -17.11
CA THR A 181 15.52 -9.90 -18.17
C THR A 181 16.82 -10.52 -17.68
N THR A 182 16.82 -11.85 -17.61
CA THR A 182 18.01 -12.64 -17.29
C THR A 182 18.78 -12.89 -18.58
N ALA A 183 20.09 -12.68 -18.57
CA ALA A 183 20.97 -12.76 -19.73
C ALA A 183 22.10 -13.78 -19.51
#